data_AF-A0A7V0IV17-F1
#
_entry.id   AF-A0A7V0IV17-F1
#
_cell.length_a   1.000
_cell.length_b   1.000
_cell.length_c   1.000
_cell.angle_alpha   90.00
_cell.angle_beta   90.00
_cell.angle_gamma   90.00
#
_symmetry.space_group_name_H-M   'P 1'
#
loop_
_entity.id
_entity.type
_entity.pdbx_description
1 polymer ?
#
loop_
_entity_poly.entity_id
_entity_poly.type
_entity_poly.pdbx_seq_one_letter_code
_entity_poly.pdbx_strand_id
1 'polypeptide(L)'
;MAIKNFWSLEPGEAIFAEELHKKFKDKINVYFPLKDTGIDLLAVSRSSNKTVSFQVKESRYYEDKNTSWHQETKEKIQNNKNKVDFYVFLIYLPGHMAGTKKKSLFEKLFIIIPTRDLIERVKIKKTVKSGKYNKYSFYFRLQGESKKVIDVREIKNIQKRYPKLCNYSDYLDAWGLIGRKF
;
A
#
# COMPACT_ATOMS: atom_id res chain seq x y z
N MET A 1 24.04 -12.72 -4.74
CA MET A 1 22.78 -12.17 -5.31
C MET A 1 21.65 -13.10 -4.93
N ALA A 2 20.53 -12.57 -4.42
CA ALA A 2 19.38 -13.40 -4.03
C ALA A 2 18.34 -13.40 -5.15
N ILE A 3 17.99 -14.58 -5.65
CA ILE A 3 16.81 -14.83 -6.49
C ILE A 3 15.61 -14.82 -5.53
N LYS A 4 14.51 -14.13 -5.88
CA LYS A 4 13.24 -14.20 -5.14
C LYS A 4 12.72 -15.63 -5.35
N ASN A 5 12.80 -16.45 -4.31
CA ASN A 5 12.27 -17.80 -4.34
C ASN A 5 10.74 -17.71 -4.42
N PHE A 6 10.05 -18.66 -5.07
CA PHE A 6 8.59 -18.73 -4.99
C PHE A 6 8.10 -18.80 -3.53
N TRP A 7 8.91 -19.37 -2.64
CA TRP A 7 8.67 -19.41 -1.19
C TRP A 7 8.93 -18.08 -0.46
N SER A 8 9.47 -17.06 -1.12
CA SER A 8 9.67 -15.71 -0.56
C SER A 8 8.62 -14.71 -1.06
N LEU A 9 7.47 -15.21 -1.52
CA LEU A 9 6.31 -14.40 -1.84
C LEU A 9 5.56 -14.07 -0.56
N GLU A 10 5.46 -12.77 -0.24
CA GLU A 10 4.76 -12.33 0.95
C GLU A 10 3.23 -12.51 0.76
N PRO A 11 2.47 -12.97 1.76
CA PRO A 11 1.04 -13.24 1.62
C PRO A 11 0.22 -12.07 1.05
N GLY A 12 0.58 -10.85 1.40
CA GLY A 12 -0.03 -9.61 0.94
C GLY A 12 0.18 -9.36 -0.55
N GLU A 13 1.30 -9.82 -1.12
CA GLU A 13 1.54 -9.79 -2.57
C GLU A 13 0.56 -10.71 -3.29
N ALA A 14 0.36 -11.95 -2.80
CA ALA A 14 -0.61 -12.89 -3.35
C ALA A 14 -2.05 -12.34 -3.22
N ILE A 15 -2.40 -11.82 -2.06
CA ILE A 15 -3.72 -11.26 -1.78
C ILE A 15 -4.02 -10.09 -2.73
N PHE A 16 -3.06 -9.17 -2.89
CA PHE A 16 -3.24 -8.06 -3.82
C PHE A 16 -3.32 -8.54 -5.27
N ALA A 17 -2.49 -9.50 -5.68
CA ALA A 17 -2.54 -10.09 -7.03
C ALA A 17 -3.91 -10.70 -7.34
N GLU A 18 -4.47 -11.44 -6.38
CA GLU A 18 -5.77 -12.09 -6.52
C GLU A 18 -6.88 -11.05 -6.70
N GLU A 19 -6.92 -10.02 -5.86
CA GLU A 19 -7.93 -8.95 -5.96
C GLU A 19 -7.75 -8.12 -7.24
N LEU A 20 -6.50 -7.82 -7.63
CA LEU A 20 -6.18 -7.13 -8.87
C LEU A 20 -6.64 -7.94 -10.09
N HIS A 21 -6.35 -9.24 -10.12
CA HIS A 21 -6.79 -10.13 -11.18
C HIS A 21 -8.31 -10.24 -11.24
N LYS A 22 -9.00 -10.39 -10.10
CA LYS A 22 -10.48 -10.44 -10.06
C LYS A 22 -11.11 -9.18 -10.66
N LYS A 23 -10.55 -7.99 -10.36
CA LYS A 23 -11.09 -6.70 -10.83
C LYS A 23 -10.84 -6.42 -12.31
N PHE A 24 -9.76 -6.95 -12.88
CA PHE A 24 -9.33 -6.63 -14.25
C PHE A 24 -9.07 -7.89 -15.09
N LYS A 25 -9.72 -9.01 -14.76
CA LYS A 25 -9.46 -10.36 -15.30
C LYS A 25 -9.28 -10.42 -16.82
N ASP A 26 -10.12 -9.69 -17.54
CA ASP A 26 -10.15 -9.72 -19.01
C ASP A 26 -9.20 -8.71 -19.65
N LYS A 27 -8.64 -7.78 -18.86
CA LYS A 27 -7.81 -6.67 -19.32
C LYS A 27 -6.32 -6.88 -19.07
N ILE A 28 -5.94 -7.67 -18.07
CA ILE A 28 -4.54 -7.77 -17.63
C ILE A 28 -4.06 -9.21 -17.47
N ASN A 29 -2.75 -9.36 -17.58
CA ASN A 29 -1.99 -10.49 -17.03
C ASN A 29 -1.17 -10.01 -15.84
N VAL A 30 -1.09 -10.81 -14.77
CA VAL A 30 -0.36 -10.48 -13.54
C VAL A 30 0.90 -11.34 -13.45
N TYR A 31 2.03 -10.71 -13.12
CA TYR A 31 3.34 -11.36 -13.04
C TYR A 31 4.04 -10.98 -11.74
N PHE A 32 4.83 -11.92 -11.22
CA PHE A 32 5.73 -11.70 -10.09
C PHE A 32 7.18 -11.71 -10.58
N PRO A 33 7.95 -10.62 -10.40
CA PRO A 33 9.37 -10.62 -10.75
C PRO A 33 10.16 -11.64 -9.91
N LEU A 34 10.95 -12.49 -10.57
CA LEU A 34 11.83 -13.46 -9.91
C LEU A 34 13.06 -12.82 -9.25
N LYS A 35 13.37 -11.56 -9.60
CA LYS A 35 14.48 -10.81 -9.02
C LYS A 35 13.91 -9.68 -8.18
N ASP A 36 14.43 -9.50 -6.97
CA ASP A 36 14.13 -8.30 -6.18
C ASP A 36 14.74 -7.07 -6.87
N THR A 37 13.89 -6.33 -7.58
CA THR A 37 14.21 -5.06 -8.23
C THR A 37 13.53 -3.88 -7.52
N GLY A 38 12.89 -4.13 -6.38
CA GLY A 38 11.98 -3.19 -5.71
C GLY A 38 10.59 -3.12 -6.33
N ILE A 39 10.23 -4.05 -7.22
CA ILE A 39 8.88 -4.25 -7.75
C ILE A 39 8.39 -5.62 -7.28
N ASP A 40 7.25 -5.64 -6.59
CA ASP A 40 6.66 -6.87 -6.07
C ASP A 40 5.73 -7.52 -7.10
N LEU A 41 4.96 -6.72 -7.85
CA LEU A 41 4.05 -7.19 -8.90
C LEU A 41 4.10 -6.33 -10.17
N LEU A 42 3.82 -6.96 -11.30
CA LEU A 42 3.58 -6.32 -12.58
C LEU A 42 2.20 -6.73 -13.11
N ALA A 43 1.45 -5.78 -13.64
CA ALA A 43 0.25 -6.03 -14.42
C ALA A 43 0.45 -5.49 -15.84
N VAL A 44 0.26 -6.36 -16.83
CA VAL A 44 0.43 -6.02 -18.25
C VAL A 44 -0.93 -6.02 -18.92
N SER A 45 -1.29 -4.89 -19.54
CA SER A 45 -2.50 -4.76 -20.36
C SER A 45 -2.43 -5.72 -21.55
N ARG A 46 -3.48 -6.52 -21.74
CA ARG A 46 -3.59 -7.45 -22.86
C ARG A 46 -3.79 -6.76 -24.21
N SER A 47 -4.40 -5.57 -24.20
CA SER A 47 -4.70 -4.83 -25.44
C SER A 47 -3.55 -3.93 -25.89
N SER A 48 -2.84 -3.32 -24.94
CA SER A 48 -1.87 -2.26 -25.23
C SER A 48 -0.42 -2.61 -24.87
N ASN A 49 -0.18 -3.76 -24.24
CA ASN A 49 1.11 -4.14 -23.64
C ASN A 49 1.67 -3.12 -22.62
N LYS A 50 0.87 -2.14 -22.20
CA LYS A 50 1.24 -1.21 -21.14
C LYS A 50 1.41 -1.97 -19.84
N THR A 51 2.56 -1.76 -19.20
CA THR A 51 2.90 -2.39 -17.92
C THR A 51 2.69 -1.41 -16.79
N VAL A 52 2.09 -1.88 -15.70
CA VAL A 52 1.91 -1.15 -14.45
C VAL A 52 2.59 -1.94 -13.34
N SER A 53 3.40 -1.26 -12.55
CA SER A 53 4.26 -1.84 -11.52
C SER A 53 3.82 -1.45 -10.11
N PHE A 54 3.94 -2.40 -9.18
CA PHE A 54 3.46 -2.24 -7.81
C PHE A 54 4.52 -2.63 -6.78
N GLN A 55 4.55 -1.87 -5.69
CA GLN A 55 5.21 -2.23 -4.44
C GLN A 55 4.15 -2.44 -3.37
N VAL A 56 4.12 -3.60 -2.73
CA VAL A 56 3.11 -3.97 -1.74
C VAL A 56 3.71 -3.86 -0.33
N LYS A 57 2.91 -3.34 0.59
CA LYS A 57 3.25 -3.23 2.01
C LYS A 57 2.14 -3.79 2.86
N GLU A 58 2.51 -4.76 3.66
CA GLU A 58 1.63 -5.34 4.66
C GLU A 58 1.59 -4.50 5.93
N SER A 59 0.46 -4.63 6.62
CA SER A 59 0.24 -4.01 7.91
C SER A 59 0.48 -4.97 9.06
N ARG A 60 0.91 -4.38 10.19
CA ARG A 60 0.47 -4.84 11.50
C ARG A 60 -0.70 -3.99 11.94
N TYR A 61 -1.81 -4.61 12.36
CA TYR A 61 -2.96 -3.89 12.86
C TYR A 61 -2.91 -3.77 14.40
N TYR A 62 -3.16 -2.56 14.92
CA TYR A 62 -3.25 -2.27 16.36
C TYR A 62 -4.71 -1.93 16.71
N GLU A 63 -5.43 -2.92 17.24
CA GLU A 63 -6.87 -2.79 17.57
C GLU A 63 -7.13 -1.69 18.60
N ASP A 64 -6.31 -1.62 19.66
CA ASP A 64 -6.38 -0.61 20.73
C ASP A 64 -6.31 0.83 20.20
N LYS A 65 -5.66 1.02 19.05
CA LYS A 65 -5.47 2.32 18.40
C LYS A 65 -6.30 2.47 17.14
N ASN A 66 -7.05 1.45 16.73
CA ASN A 66 -7.77 1.39 15.46
C ASN A 66 -6.89 1.84 14.27
N THR A 67 -5.65 1.35 14.23
CA THR A 67 -4.61 1.87 13.34
C THR A 67 -3.79 0.74 12.73
N SER A 68 -3.62 0.77 11.41
CA SER A 68 -2.68 -0.11 10.71
C SER A 68 -1.31 0.55 10.58
N TRP A 69 -0.26 -0.21 10.82
CA TRP A 69 1.11 0.27 10.74
C TRP A 69 1.87 -0.42 9.60
N HIS A 70 2.52 0.41 8.80
CA HIS A 70 3.34 0.01 7.67
C HIS A 70 4.69 0.71 7.72
N GLN A 71 5.70 0.13 7.08
CA GLN A 71 7.02 0.75 6.96
C GLN A 71 7.63 0.55 5.57
N GLU A 72 8.44 1.52 5.14
CA GLU A 72 9.37 1.37 4.03
C GLU A 72 10.63 2.19 4.27
N THR A 73 11.77 1.73 3.78
CA THR A 73 13.03 2.47 3.90
C THR A 73 13.03 3.69 2.99
N LYS A 74 13.67 4.78 3.44
CA LYS A 74 13.83 6.00 2.67
C LYS A 74 14.52 5.69 1.33
N GLU A 75 15.54 4.83 1.37
CA GLU A 75 16.31 4.42 0.21
C GLU A 75 15.43 3.70 -0.81
N LYS A 76 14.58 2.76 -0.38
CA LYS A 76 13.64 2.05 -1.27
C LYS A 76 12.63 3.00 -1.91
N ILE A 77 12.04 3.92 -1.16
CA ILE A 77 11.12 4.92 -1.74
C ILE A 77 11.83 5.76 -2.82
N GLN A 78 13.06 6.20 -2.57
CA GLN A 78 13.82 6.99 -3.56
C GLN A 78 14.20 6.15 -4.79
N ASN A 79 14.71 4.93 -4.59
CA ASN A 79 15.10 4.03 -5.68
C ASN A 79 13.92 3.61 -6.56
N ASN A 80 12.72 3.53 -5.98
CA ASN A 80 11.51 3.11 -6.66
C ASN A 80 10.75 4.26 -7.35
N LYS A 81 11.15 5.52 -7.13
CA LYS A 81 10.45 6.72 -7.62
C LYS A 81 10.07 6.67 -9.11
N ASN A 82 10.95 6.12 -9.95
CA ASN A 82 10.76 6.05 -11.40
C ASN A 82 10.53 4.60 -11.91
N LYS A 83 10.44 3.62 -11.00
CA LYS A 83 10.35 2.18 -11.33
C LYS A 83 9.03 1.56 -10.93
N VAL A 84 8.40 2.10 -9.89
CA VAL A 84 7.14 1.62 -9.32
C VAL A 84 6.07 2.66 -9.61
N ASP A 85 4.96 2.26 -10.24
CA ASP A 85 3.83 3.15 -10.52
C ASP A 85 2.98 3.41 -9.27
N PHE A 86 2.75 2.37 -8.47
CA PHE A 86 1.89 2.43 -7.29
C PHE A 86 2.53 1.75 -6.08
N TYR A 87 2.37 2.39 -4.93
CA TYR A 87 2.48 1.72 -3.64
C TYR A 87 1.09 1.27 -3.19
N VAL A 88 1.03 0.06 -2.65
CA VAL A 88 -0.20 -0.54 -2.14
C VAL A 88 0.02 -0.91 -0.68
N PHE A 89 -0.71 -0.26 0.23
CA PHE A 89 -0.69 -0.62 1.64
C PHE A 89 -1.93 -1.47 1.96
N LEU A 90 -1.71 -2.73 2.33
CA LEU A 90 -2.75 -3.70 2.65
C LEU A 90 -3.09 -3.65 4.14
N ILE A 91 -4.34 -3.29 4.45
CA ILE A 91 -4.88 -3.24 5.80
C ILE A 91 -5.74 -4.48 6.04
N TYR A 92 -5.41 -5.22 7.09
CA TYR A 92 -6.26 -6.28 7.63
C TYR A 92 -7.10 -5.71 8.77
N LEU A 93 -8.37 -5.39 8.49
CA LEU A 93 -9.31 -4.90 9.49
C LEU A 93 -10.02 -6.08 10.17
N PRO A 94 -9.93 -6.25 11.49
CA PRO A 94 -10.62 -7.33 12.18
C PRO A 94 -12.12 -7.30 11.95
N GLY A 95 -12.72 -8.45 11.67
CA GLY A 95 -14.10 -8.57 11.21
C GLY A 95 -15.14 -7.98 12.17
N HIS A 96 -14.86 -8.02 13.47
CA HIS A 96 -15.72 -7.42 14.49
C HIS A 96 -15.71 -5.88 14.44
N MET A 97 -14.65 -5.26 13.92
CA MET A 97 -14.56 -3.82 13.65
C MET A 97 -15.13 -3.45 12.28
N ALA A 98 -15.13 -4.40 11.33
CA ALA A 98 -15.70 -4.27 9.99
C ALA A 98 -17.23 -4.45 9.92
N GLY A 99 -17.90 -4.64 11.05
CA GLY A 99 -19.35 -4.91 11.10
C GLY A 99 -19.74 -6.33 10.65
N THR A 100 -18.78 -7.24 10.49
CA THR A 100 -19.07 -8.64 10.14
C THR A 100 -19.44 -9.44 11.39
N LYS A 101 -20.46 -10.30 11.29
CA LYS A 101 -20.91 -11.16 12.40
C LYS A 101 -19.90 -12.26 12.78
N LYS A 102 -18.83 -12.46 11.99
CA LYS A 102 -17.81 -13.50 12.20
C LYS A 102 -16.49 -12.87 12.62
N LYS A 103 -16.19 -12.93 13.93
CA LYS A 103 -14.96 -12.40 14.55
C LYS A 103 -13.66 -12.92 13.95
N SER A 104 -13.68 -14.11 13.32
CA SER A 104 -12.51 -14.78 12.75
C SER A 104 -12.14 -14.34 11.33
N LEU A 105 -12.90 -13.45 10.71
CA LEU A 105 -12.61 -12.94 9.38
C LEU A 105 -11.94 -11.57 9.47
N PHE A 106 -11.08 -11.26 8.50
CA PHE A 106 -10.53 -9.91 8.31
C PHE A 106 -11.13 -9.31 7.04
N GLU A 107 -11.57 -8.05 7.09
CA GLU A 107 -11.82 -7.26 5.88
C GLU A 107 -10.47 -6.76 5.35
N LYS A 108 -10.23 -6.98 4.05
CA LYS A 108 -9.04 -6.50 3.36
C LYS A 108 -9.33 -5.15 2.74
N LEU A 109 -8.58 -4.13 3.11
CA LEU A 109 -8.66 -2.79 2.53
C LEU A 109 -7.31 -2.41 1.91
N PHE A 110 -7.33 -1.69 0.80
CA PHE A 110 -6.12 -1.32 0.08
C PHE A 110 -5.97 0.19 -0.01
N ILE A 111 -4.87 0.76 0.46
CA ILE A 111 -4.52 2.15 0.11
C ILE A 111 -3.64 2.09 -1.13
N ILE A 112 -4.21 2.43 -2.28
CA ILE A 112 -3.58 2.39 -3.59
C ILE A 112 -3.18 3.81 -3.97
N ILE A 113 -1.89 4.12 -3.83
CA ILE A 113 -1.37 5.48 -4.03
C ILE A 113 -0.32 5.50 -5.15
N PRO A 114 -0.43 6.42 -6.14
CA PRO A 114 0.64 6.64 -7.10
C PRO A 114 1.95 6.98 -6.41
N THR A 115 3.07 6.42 -6.85
CA THR A 115 4.39 6.66 -6.22
C THR A 115 4.74 8.14 -6.16
N ARG A 116 4.37 8.91 -7.19
CA ARG A 116 4.55 10.37 -7.21
C ARG A 116 3.84 11.07 -6.04
N ASP A 117 2.63 10.64 -5.70
CA ASP A 117 1.82 11.23 -4.64
C ASP A 117 2.37 10.81 -3.27
N LEU A 118 2.83 9.56 -3.15
CA LEU A 118 3.52 9.08 -1.95
C LEU A 118 4.79 9.89 -1.67
N ILE A 119 5.57 10.22 -2.70
CA ILE A 119 6.80 11.02 -2.57
C ILE A 119 6.51 12.39 -1.97
N GLU A 120 5.46 13.08 -2.43
CA GLU A 120 5.08 14.37 -1.86
C GLU A 120 4.70 14.24 -0.38
N ARG A 121 4.02 13.15 -0.01
CA ARG A 121 3.58 12.91 1.37
C ARG A 121 4.74 12.58 2.30
N VAL A 122 5.75 11.82 1.85
CA VAL A 122 6.91 11.50 2.71
C VAL A 122 7.84 12.70 2.96
N LYS A 123 7.74 13.79 2.18
CA LYS A 123 8.53 15.02 2.43
C LYS A 123 8.22 15.68 3.77
N ILE A 124 6.98 15.58 4.25
CA ILE A 124 6.58 16.14 5.54
C ILE A 124 6.80 15.17 6.71
N LYS A 125 7.20 13.93 6.44
CA LYS A 125 7.33 12.87 7.44
C LYS A 125 8.73 12.83 8.03
N LYS A 126 8.81 12.58 9.33
CA LYS A 126 10.09 12.23 9.98
C LYS A 126 10.41 10.75 9.75
N THR A 127 11.66 10.46 9.44
CA THR A 127 12.16 9.08 9.42
C THR A 127 12.53 8.61 10.82
N VAL A 128 12.40 7.31 11.06
CA VAL A 128 12.86 6.64 12.28
C VAL A 128 14.10 5.82 11.93
N LYS A 129 15.19 5.98 12.69
CA LYS A 129 16.39 5.16 12.53
C LYS A 129 16.10 3.72 12.99
N SER A 130 16.38 2.74 12.15
CA SER A 130 16.19 1.31 12.42
C SER A 130 17.43 0.57 11.92
N GLY A 131 18.36 0.31 12.84
CA GLY A 131 19.70 -0.18 12.50
C GLY A 131 20.46 0.79 11.60
N LYS A 132 20.89 0.32 10.42
CA LYS A 132 21.63 1.10 9.42
C LYS A 132 20.73 1.94 8.50
N TYR A 133 19.40 1.82 8.60
CA TYR A 133 18.46 2.43 7.66
C TYR A 133 17.56 3.49 8.31
N ASN A 134 17.08 4.42 7.50
CA ASN A 134 16.04 5.36 7.86
C ASN A 134 14.71 4.88 7.28
N LYS A 135 13.69 4.68 8.13
CA LYS A 135 12.38 4.20 7.70
C LYS A 135 11.32 5.27 7.83
N TYR A 136 10.47 5.38 6.83
CA TYR A 136 9.17 6.01 6.98
C TYR A 136 8.21 5.03 7.64
N SER A 137 7.39 5.53 8.55
CA SER A 137 6.30 4.74 9.13
C SER A 137 4.97 5.41 8.83
N PHE A 138 4.01 4.62 8.38
CA PHE A 138 2.66 5.05 8.07
C PHE A 138 1.71 4.42 9.08
N TYR A 139 0.89 5.25 9.73
CA TYR A 139 -0.06 4.80 10.74
C TYR A 139 -1.45 5.19 10.26
N PHE A 140 -2.08 4.34 9.45
CA PHE A 140 -3.38 4.64 8.88
C PHE A 140 -4.48 4.30 9.88
N ARG A 141 -5.13 5.34 10.38
CA ARG A 141 -6.32 5.24 11.22
C ARG A 141 -7.57 5.36 10.36
N LEU A 142 -8.47 4.41 10.52
CA LEU A 142 -9.81 4.43 9.94
C LEU A 142 -10.74 5.19 10.89
N GLN A 143 -11.45 6.21 10.41
CA GLN A 143 -12.35 7.02 11.23
C GLN A 143 -13.81 6.84 10.79
N GLY A 144 -14.63 6.31 11.71
CA GLY A 144 -16.08 6.20 11.57
C GLY A 144 -16.53 5.26 10.45
N GLU A 145 -17.85 5.27 10.18
CA GLU A 145 -18.47 4.53 9.07
C GLU A 145 -18.10 5.09 7.68
N SER A 146 -17.62 6.34 7.64
CA SER A 146 -17.28 7.06 6.41
C SER A 146 -15.98 6.60 5.73
N LYS A 147 -15.36 5.52 6.21
CA LYS A 147 -14.11 4.93 5.69
C LYS A 147 -12.98 5.96 5.47
N LYS A 148 -12.95 7.02 6.29
CA LYS A 148 -11.92 8.06 6.21
C LYS A 148 -10.58 7.53 6.71
N VAL A 149 -9.51 7.72 5.94
CA VAL A 149 -8.16 7.24 6.25
C VAL A 149 -7.22 8.40 6.54
N ILE A 150 -6.69 8.48 7.75
CA ILE A 150 -5.70 9.50 8.15
C ILE A 150 -4.40 8.82 8.61
N ASP A 151 -3.25 9.28 8.10
CA ASP A 151 -1.95 8.93 8.66
C ASP A 151 -1.69 9.73 9.95
N VAL A 152 -1.79 9.05 11.09
CA VAL A 152 -1.73 9.67 12.42
C VAL A 152 -0.33 9.68 13.04
N ARG A 153 0.69 9.21 12.33
CA ARG A 153 2.07 9.17 12.86
C ARG A 153 2.62 10.56 13.12
N GLU A 154 2.26 11.52 12.25
CA GLU A 154 2.84 12.85 12.31
C GLU A 154 2.27 13.64 13.50
N ILE A 155 3.15 14.41 14.16
CA ILE A 155 2.83 15.24 15.33
C ILE A 155 1.62 16.12 15.00
N LYS A 156 0.73 16.39 15.99
CA LYS A 156 -0.49 17.21 15.82
C LYS A 156 -0.28 18.48 14.97
N ASN A 157 0.88 19.12 15.07
CA ASN A 157 1.21 20.32 14.30
C ASN A 157 1.35 20.08 12.79
N ILE A 158 1.90 18.93 12.36
CA ILE A 158 2.02 18.57 10.95
C ILE A 158 0.64 18.30 10.35
N GLN A 159 -0.22 17.57 11.07
CA GLN A 159 -1.59 17.31 10.62
C GLN A 159 -2.40 18.62 10.48
N LYS A 160 -2.22 19.57 11.39
CA LYS A 160 -2.83 20.91 11.29
C LYS A 160 -2.30 21.71 10.10
N ARG A 161 -0.99 21.66 9.85
CA ARG A 161 -0.34 22.43 8.77
C ARG A 161 -0.54 21.84 7.39
N TYR A 162 -0.62 20.51 7.28
CA TYR A 162 -0.70 19.77 6.02
C TYR A 162 -1.81 18.69 6.05
N PRO A 163 -3.08 19.06 6.33
CA PRO A 163 -4.16 18.09 6.52
C PRO A 163 -4.39 17.22 5.29
N LYS A 164 -4.25 17.79 4.08
CA LYS A 164 -4.39 17.04 2.81
C LYS A 164 -3.32 15.97 2.64
N LEU A 165 -2.08 16.23 3.05
CA LEU A 165 -0.97 15.28 2.92
C LEU A 165 -1.03 14.15 3.96
N CYS A 166 -1.74 14.35 5.06
CA CYS A 166 -2.04 13.28 6.03
C CYS A 166 -3.32 12.50 5.70
N ASN A 167 -4.19 13.00 4.81
CA ASN A 167 -5.42 12.32 4.42
C ASN A 167 -5.18 11.40 3.21
N TYR A 168 -5.48 10.11 3.39
CA TYR A 168 -5.33 9.05 2.39
C TYR A 168 -6.67 8.48 1.90
N SER A 169 -7.79 9.08 2.28
CA SER A 169 -9.13 8.57 1.98
C SER A 169 -9.38 8.38 0.49
N ASP A 170 -8.88 9.31 -0.34
CA ASP A 170 -9.02 9.24 -1.81
C ASP A 170 -8.25 8.08 -2.45
N TYR A 171 -7.35 7.44 -1.70
CA TYR A 171 -6.58 6.27 -2.14
C TYR A 171 -7.13 4.96 -1.57
N LEU A 172 -8.11 5.01 -0.67
CA LEU A 172 -8.73 3.81 -0.14
C LEU A 172 -9.52 3.11 -1.25
N ASP A 173 -9.17 1.85 -1.51
CA ASP A 173 -9.68 1.02 -2.58
C ASP A 173 -9.76 1.76 -3.93
N ALA A 174 -8.76 2.61 -4.20
CA ALA A 174 -8.71 3.47 -5.37
C ALA A 174 -8.32 2.71 -6.66
N TRP A 175 -8.95 1.56 -6.89
CA TRP A 175 -8.79 0.70 -8.07
C TRP A 175 -8.99 1.45 -9.38
N GLY A 176 -9.83 2.49 -9.38
CA GLY A 176 -10.03 3.36 -10.55
C GLY A 176 -8.76 4.10 -11.00
N LEU A 177 -7.78 4.32 -10.11
CA LEU A 177 -6.48 4.90 -10.51
C LEU A 177 -5.65 3.92 -11.35
N ILE A 178 -5.72 2.63 -11.00
CA ILE A 178 -5.09 1.55 -11.77
C ILE A 178 -5.81 1.37 -13.11
N GLY A 179 -7.14 1.33 -13.08
CA GLY A 179 -7.95 1.11 -14.29
C GLY A 179 -7.71 2.13 -15.41
N ARG A 180 -7.34 3.38 -15.07
CA ARG A 180 -6.97 4.43 -16.05
C ARG A 180 -5.65 4.17 -16.78
N LYS A 181 -4.85 3.20 -16.35
CA LYS A 181 -3.56 2.85 -16.97
C LYS A 181 -3.67 1.77 -18.04
N PHE A 182 -4.76 1.00 -18.04
CA PHE A 182 -4.98 -0.15 -18.93
C PHE A 182 -5.88 0.16 -20.11
#